data_AF-A0A2N1PF88-F1
#
_entry.id   AF-A0A2N1PF88-F1
#
_cell.length_a   1.000
_cell.length_b   1.000
_cell.length_c   1.000
_cell.angle_alpha   90.00
_cell.angle_beta   90.00
_cell.angle_gamma   90.00
#
_symmetry.space_group_name_H-M   'P 1'
#
loop_
_entity.id
_entity.type
_entity.pdbx_description
1 polymer ?
#
loop_
_entity_poly.entity_id
_entity_poly.type
_entity_poly.pdbx_seq_one_letter_code
_entity_poly.pdbx_strand_id
1 'polypeptide(L)'
;GSLFMFLLGVGNPNKEHIRALYPIPLLIILMIFVKQEPLYVAGGAYMGLSIGYYIEKLYVKSKVSAPVLIQVVKVLVGIVVALAIKEGLKFVFPYSGNVDIDPTNLDLIFDFIRYFLIAIWASLGLMYVNKKVLGDRIK
;
A
#
# COMPACT_ATOMS: atom_id res chain seq x y z
N GLY A 1 -2.66 -3.51 17.56
CA GLY A 1 -2.92 -2.15 17.05
C GLY A 1 -2.19 -1.09 17.87
N SER A 2 -2.58 -0.87 19.12
CA SER A 2 -2.09 0.20 20.00
C SER A 2 -0.60 0.14 20.34
N LEU A 3 -0.04 -1.05 20.61
CA LEU A 3 1.38 -1.22 20.92
C LEU A 3 2.30 -0.80 19.75
N PHE A 4 1.91 -1.10 18.52
CA PHE A 4 2.67 -0.77 17.33
C PHE A 4 2.64 0.74 17.04
N MET A 5 1.47 1.38 17.20
CA MET A 5 1.36 2.84 17.12
C MET A 5 2.20 3.54 18.20
N PHE A 6 2.23 2.98 19.41
CA PHE A 6 3.08 3.47 20.49
C PHE A 6 4.57 3.37 20.13
N LEU A 7 5.04 2.24 19.59
CA LEU A 7 6.44 2.08 19.15
C LEU A 7 6.84 3.00 17.97
N LEU A 8 5.89 3.35 17.10
CA LEU A 8 6.11 4.36 16.06
C LEU A 8 6.20 5.78 16.64
N GLY A 9 5.42 6.09 17.68
CA GLY A 9 5.46 7.39 18.37
C GLY A 9 6.64 7.57 19.33
N VAL A 10 7.19 6.48 19.89
CA VAL A 10 8.35 6.53 20.80
C VAL A 10 9.64 6.61 19.98
N GLY A 11 10.19 7.82 19.79
CA GLY A 11 11.48 8.04 19.13
C GLY A 11 11.53 9.33 18.31
N ASN A 12 12.63 9.54 17.58
CA ASN A 12 12.79 10.74 16.76
C ASN A 12 11.79 10.74 15.59
N PRO A 13 10.89 11.74 15.46
CA PRO A 13 9.86 11.79 14.42
C PRO A 13 10.44 11.81 12.99
N ASN A 14 11.69 12.27 12.86
CA ASN A 14 12.40 12.24 11.57
C ASN A 14 12.71 10.82 11.08
N LYS A 15 12.62 9.77 11.92
CA LYS A 15 12.96 8.38 11.54
C LYS A 15 11.76 7.43 11.45
N GLU A 16 10.52 7.92 11.59
CA GLU A 16 9.30 7.08 11.56
C GLU A 16 9.15 6.25 10.28
N HIS A 17 9.42 6.87 9.12
CA HIS A 17 9.36 6.22 7.82
C HIS A 17 10.36 5.06 7.66
N ILE A 18 11.50 5.12 8.35
CA ILE A 18 12.50 4.04 8.38
C ILE A 18 12.02 2.91 9.30
N ARG A 19 11.42 3.25 10.44
CA ARG A 19 10.87 2.26 11.39
C ARG A 19 9.73 1.45 10.78
N ALA A 20 8.94 2.03 9.88
CA ALA A 20 7.92 1.32 9.12
C ALA A 20 8.51 0.20 8.22
N LEU A 21 9.79 0.27 7.83
CA LEU A 21 10.42 -0.77 7.01
C LEU A 21 10.95 -1.95 7.82
N TYR A 22 11.17 -1.81 9.13
CA TYR A 22 11.78 -2.85 9.97
C TYR A 22 11.00 -4.18 10.02
N PRO A 23 9.66 -4.21 9.98
CA PRO A 23 8.94 -5.48 9.95
C PRO A 23 9.05 -6.23 8.62
N ILE A 24 9.53 -5.59 7.54
CA ILE A 24 9.53 -6.19 6.20
C ILE A 24 10.38 -7.48 6.13
N PRO A 25 11.66 -7.52 6.57
CA PRO A 25 12.44 -8.74 6.55
C PRO A 25 11.80 -9.87 7.37
N LEU A 26 11.20 -9.53 8.53
CA LEU A 26 10.50 -10.49 9.37
C LEU A 26 9.26 -11.07 8.66
N LEU A 27 8.46 -10.21 8.00
CA LEU A 27 7.30 -10.64 7.23
C LEU A 27 7.68 -11.55 6.06
N ILE A 28 8.77 -11.24 5.35
CA ILE A 28 9.27 -12.07 4.24
C ILE A 28 9.68 -13.46 4.77
N ILE A 29 10.42 -13.50 5.87
CA ILE A 29 10.80 -14.76 6.51
C ILE A 29 9.54 -15.54 6.91
N LEU A 30 8.57 -14.89 7.54
CA LEU A 30 7.35 -15.53 7.99
C LEU A 30 6.53 -16.12 6.82
N MET A 31 6.47 -15.44 5.66
CA MET A 31 5.79 -15.94 4.46
C MET A 31 6.44 -17.22 3.90
N ILE A 32 7.75 -17.41 4.07
CA ILE A 32 8.43 -18.64 3.62
C ILE A 32 7.94 -19.85 4.43
N PHE A 33 7.70 -19.67 5.73
CA PHE A 33 7.29 -20.74 6.64
C PHE A 33 5.77 -20.90 6.73
N VAL A 34 5.00 -19.83 6.59
CA VAL A 34 3.55 -19.80 6.80
C VAL A 34 2.85 -19.46 5.49
N LYS A 35 2.33 -20.49 4.82
CA LYS A 35 1.64 -20.38 3.54
C LYS A 35 0.14 -20.18 3.75
N GLN A 36 -0.25 -19.00 4.21
CA GLN A 36 -1.65 -18.64 4.43
C GLN A 36 -2.00 -17.35 3.69
N GLU A 37 -3.11 -17.36 2.95
CA GLU A 37 -3.59 -16.20 2.20
C GLU A 37 -3.61 -14.89 3.02
N PRO A 38 -4.16 -14.86 4.25
CA PRO A 38 -4.22 -13.61 5.04
C PRO A 38 -2.84 -13.00 5.30
N LEU A 39 -1.79 -13.83 5.41
CA LEU A 39 -0.43 -13.36 5.64
C LEU A 39 0.14 -12.67 4.39
N TYR A 40 -0.07 -13.25 3.21
CA TYR A 40 0.38 -12.68 1.94
C TYR A 40 -0.37 -11.39 1.61
N VAL A 41 -1.68 -11.36 1.86
CA VAL A 41 -2.51 -10.16 1.72
C VAL A 41 -2.06 -9.05 2.66
N ALA A 42 -1.97 -9.35 3.97
CA ALA A 42 -1.60 -8.36 4.98
C ALA A 42 -0.16 -7.89 4.80
N GLY A 43 0.77 -8.80 4.50
CA GLY A 43 2.17 -8.45 4.30
C GLY A 43 2.42 -7.70 3.00
N GLY A 44 1.73 -8.04 1.91
CA GLY A 44 1.75 -7.25 0.67
C GLY A 44 1.24 -5.84 0.90
N ALA A 45 0.08 -5.70 1.55
CA ALA A 45 -0.47 -4.39 1.89
C ALA A 45 0.48 -3.58 2.80
N TYR A 46 1.03 -4.20 3.85
CA TYR A 46 1.95 -3.55 4.78
C TYR A 46 3.24 -3.09 4.09
N MET A 47 3.86 -3.96 3.30
CA MET A 47 5.08 -3.64 2.55
C MET A 47 4.83 -2.51 1.56
N GLY A 48 3.73 -2.59 0.79
CA GLY A 48 3.39 -1.58 -0.19
C GLY A 48 3.13 -0.22 0.45
N LEU A 49 2.40 -0.19 1.58
CA LEU A 49 2.16 1.03 2.33
C LEU A 49 3.45 1.61 2.92
N SER A 50 4.30 0.78 3.50
CA SER A 50 5.55 1.22 4.16
C SER A 50 6.56 1.77 3.16
N ILE A 51 6.74 1.09 2.03
CA ILE A 51 7.61 1.53 0.93
C ILE A 51 7.05 2.80 0.29
N GLY A 52 5.75 2.82 -0.02
CA GLY A 52 5.12 4.00 -0.61
C GLY A 52 5.22 5.22 0.30
N TYR A 53 4.99 5.06 1.61
CA TYR A 53 5.18 6.12 2.61
C TYR A 53 6.64 6.59 2.69
N TYR A 54 7.60 5.66 2.66
CA TYR A 54 9.02 6.00 2.67
C TYR A 54 9.42 6.86 1.45
N ILE A 55 9.00 6.44 0.25
CA ILE A 55 9.30 7.15 -0.99
C ILE A 55 8.57 8.50 -1.04
N GLU A 56 7.32 8.57 -0.59
CA GLU A 56 6.54 9.81 -0.54
C GLU A 56 7.26 10.87 0.30
N LYS A 57 7.71 10.50 1.50
CA LYS A 57 8.37 11.42 2.44
C LYS A 57 9.70 11.94 1.90
N LEU A 58 10.42 11.14 1.11
CA LEU A 58 11.69 11.52 0.52
C LEU A 58 11.52 12.39 -0.75
N TYR A 59 10.62 12.02 -1.65
CA TYR A 59 10.58 12.56 -3.02
C TYR A 59 9.33 13.38 -3.35
N VAL A 60 8.17 13.04 -2.78
CA VAL A 60 6.90 13.70 -3.15
C VAL A 60 6.69 14.92 -2.28
N LYS A 61 6.83 14.81 -0.94
CA LYS A 61 6.63 15.92 0.02
C LYS A 61 5.33 16.69 -0.28
N SER A 62 4.23 15.96 -0.48
CA SER A 62 2.98 16.55 -0.96
C SER A 62 2.37 17.46 0.12
N LYS A 63 1.99 18.69 -0.23
CA LYS A 63 1.26 19.58 0.69
C LYS A 63 -0.19 19.10 0.82
N VAL A 64 -0.64 18.92 2.06
CA VAL A 64 -1.97 18.35 2.37
C VAL A 64 -3.09 19.37 2.22
N SER A 65 -2.77 20.67 2.15
CA SER A 65 -3.78 21.74 2.03
C SER A 65 -4.39 21.77 0.63
N ALA A 66 -5.70 21.50 0.55
CA ALA A 66 -6.50 21.68 -0.66
C ALA A 66 -7.97 22.00 -0.29
N PRO A 67 -8.69 22.77 -1.13
CA PRO A 67 -10.14 22.97 -1.01
C PRO A 67 -10.92 21.65 -0.88
N VAL A 68 -12.04 21.67 -0.14
CA VAL A 68 -12.87 20.48 0.14
C VAL A 68 -13.28 19.74 -1.14
N LEU A 69 -13.68 20.47 -2.18
CA LEU A 69 -14.10 19.87 -3.45
C LEU A 69 -12.96 19.11 -4.15
N ILE A 70 -11.74 19.63 -4.02
CA ILE A 70 -10.54 18.96 -4.52
C ILE A 70 -10.25 17.71 -3.67
N GLN A 71 -10.43 17.75 -2.35
CA GLN A 71 -10.27 16.56 -1.51
C GLN A 71 -11.24 15.43 -1.87
N VAL A 72 -12.49 15.75 -2.19
CA VAL A 72 -13.49 14.76 -2.65
C VAL A 72 -13.05 14.10 -3.95
N VAL A 73 -12.61 14.88 -4.95
CA VAL A 73 -12.11 14.33 -6.22
C VAL A 73 -10.90 13.42 -6.01
N LYS A 74 -9.99 13.80 -5.10
CA LYS A 74 -8.82 12.97 -4.76
C LYS A 74 -9.23 11.61 -4.20
N VAL A 75 -10.18 11.59 -3.26
CA VAL A 75 -10.67 10.35 -2.67
C VAL A 75 -11.32 9.47 -3.74
N LEU A 76 -12.15 10.05 -4.62
CA LEU A 76 -12.78 9.31 -5.71
C LEU A 76 -11.74 8.70 -6.67
N VAL A 77 -10.73 9.47 -7.10
CA VAL A 77 -9.65 8.95 -7.96
C VAL A 77 -8.88 7.82 -7.25
N GLY A 78 -8.58 8.00 -5.96
CA GLY A 78 -7.94 6.99 -5.14
C GLY A 78 -8.71 5.67 -5.13
N ILE A 79 -10.02 5.74 -4.85
CA ILE A 79 -10.93 4.58 -4.81
C ILE A 79 -11.05 3.92 -6.17
N VAL A 80 -11.30 4.69 -7.23
CA VAL A 80 -11.51 4.15 -8.58
C VAL A 80 -10.30 3.36 -9.05
N VAL A 81 -9.09 3.91 -8.89
CA VAL A 81 -7.87 3.21 -9.31
C VAL A 81 -7.57 2.03 -8.39
N ALA A 82 -7.82 2.13 -7.07
CA ALA A 82 -7.66 0.99 -6.17
C ALA A 82 -8.59 -0.17 -6.54
N LEU A 83 -9.84 0.12 -6.90
CA LEU A 83 -10.80 -0.88 -7.40
C LEU A 83 -10.38 -1.45 -8.75
N ALA A 84 -9.88 -0.60 -9.65
CA ALA A 84 -9.37 -1.04 -10.95
C ALA A 84 -8.16 -1.98 -10.79
N ILE A 85 -7.26 -1.72 -9.85
CA ILE A 85 -6.15 -2.64 -9.54
C ILE A 85 -6.71 -3.94 -8.93
N LYS A 86 -7.61 -3.83 -7.96
CA LYS A 86 -8.16 -4.99 -7.24
C LYS A 86 -8.88 -5.96 -8.18
N GLU A 87 -9.82 -5.47 -8.99
CA GLU A 87 -10.61 -6.31 -9.87
C GLU A 87 -9.88 -6.55 -11.21
N GLY A 88 -9.16 -5.55 -11.73
CA GLY A 88 -8.41 -5.68 -12.98
C GLY A 88 -7.30 -6.73 -12.93
N LEU A 89 -6.55 -6.82 -11.83
CA LEU A 89 -5.50 -7.84 -11.72
C LEU A 89 -6.05 -9.25 -11.61
N LYS A 90 -7.30 -9.44 -11.13
CA LYS A 90 -7.94 -10.75 -11.15
C LYS A 90 -8.17 -11.28 -12.57
N PHE A 91 -8.37 -10.41 -13.54
CA PHE A 91 -8.53 -10.81 -14.94
C PHE A 91 -7.20 -11.07 -15.66
N VAL A 92 -6.10 -10.49 -15.17
CA VAL A 92 -4.77 -10.62 -15.77
C VAL A 92 -4.00 -11.80 -15.19
N PHE A 93 -4.14 -12.06 -13.89
CA PHE A 93 -3.41 -13.13 -13.23
C PHE A 93 -4.08 -14.49 -13.47
N PRO A 94 -3.29 -15.53 -13.84
CA PRO A 94 -3.80 -16.87 -14.08
C PRO A 94 -4.00 -17.60 -12.75
N TYR A 95 -5.05 -17.20 -12.03
CA TYR A 95 -5.45 -17.84 -10.78
C TYR A 95 -5.86 -19.31 -11.03
N SER A 96 -5.48 -20.20 -10.11
CA SER A 96 -5.92 -21.59 -10.13
C SER A 96 -7.45 -21.68 -10.02
N GLY A 97 -8.06 -22.69 -10.66
CA GLY A 97 -9.52 -22.87 -10.66
C GLY A 97 -10.15 -23.09 -9.28
N ASN A 98 -9.35 -23.37 -8.25
CA ASN A 98 -9.79 -23.62 -6.87
C ASN A 98 -9.13 -22.67 -5.85
N VAL A 99 -8.91 -21.40 -6.20
CA VAL A 99 -8.30 -20.38 -5.31
C VAL A 99 -8.90 -20.35 -3.91
N ASP A 100 -10.23 -20.42 -3.81
CA ASP A 100 -10.93 -20.23 -2.54
C ASP A 100 -10.87 -21.47 -1.61
N ILE A 101 -10.41 -22.62 -2.13
CA ILE A 101 -10.47 -23.92 -1.42
C ILE A 101 -9.05 -24.46 -1.16
N ASP A 102 -8.16 -24.38 -2.15
CA ASP A 102 -6.77 -24.82 -2.02
C ASP A 102 -5.84 -23.88 -2.82
N PRO A 103 -5.50 -22.71 -2.24
CA PRO A 103 -4.68 -21.73 -2.93
C PRO A 103 -3.27 -22.30 -3.13
N THR A 104 -2.83 -22.32 -4.39
CA THR A 104 -1.46 -22.71 -4.73
C THR A 104 -0.48 -21.61 -4.32
N ASN A 105 0.81 -21.93 -4.17
CA ASN A 105 1.84 -20.92 -3.86
C ASN A 105 1.83 -19.72 -4.83
N LEU A 106 1.46 -19.94 -6.09
CA LEU A 106 1.34 -18.88 -7.10
C LEU A 106 0.16 -17.94 -6.82
N ASP A 107 -0.99 -18.48 -6.39
CA ASP A 107 -2.18 -17.69 -6.04
C ASP A 107 -1.87 -16.76 -4.85
N LEU A 108 -1.16 -17.28 -3.84
CA LEU A 108 -0.70 -16.50 -2.69
C LEU A 108 0.23 -15.34 -3.11
N ILE A 109 1.15 -15.59 -4.05
CA ILE A 109 2.04 -14.55 -4.58
C ILE A 109 1.25 -13.50 -5.38
N PHE A 110 0.25 -13.91 -6.16
CA PHE A 110 -0.61 -12.99 -6.90
C PHE A 110 -1.44 -12.10 -5.98
N ASP A 111 -1.98 -12.66 -4.90
CA ASP A 111 -2.67 -11.87 -3.87
C ASP A 111 -1.72 -10.90 -3.18
N PHE A 112 -0.50 -11.34 -2.83
CA PHE A 112 0.53 -10.43 -2.33
C PHE A 112 0.78 -9.27 -3.29
N ILE A 113 1.02 -9.54 -4.57
CA ILE A 113 1.30 -8.50 -5.58
C ILE A 113 0.11 -7.55 -5.73
N ARG A 114 -1.12 -8.09 -5.78
CA ARG A 114 -2.34 -7.29 -5.92
C ARG A 114 -2.49 -6.32 -4.76
N TYR A 115 -2.43 -6.80 -3.53
CA TYR A 115 -2.60 -5.96 -2.34
C TYR A 115 -1.40 -5.03 -2.11
N PHE A 116 -0.20 -5.44 -2.52
CA PHE A 116 0.97 -4.57 -2.55
C PHE A 116 0.78 -3.37 -3.48
N LEU A 117 0.29 -3.60 -4.70
CA LEU A 117 0.03 -2.53 -5.67
C LEU A 117 -1.09 -1.60 -5.22
N ILE A 118 -2.16 -2.14 -4.63
CA ILE A 118 -3.23 -1.33 -4.02
C ILE A 118 -2.66 -0.42 -2.93
N ALA A 119 -1.82 -0.96 -2.05
CA ALA A 119 -1.24 -0.20 -0.94
C ALA A 119 -0.21 0.83 -1.40
N ILE A 120 0.63 0.51 -2.39
CA ILE A 120 1.53 1.49 -3.03
C ILE A 120 0.72 2.61 -3.69
N TRP A 121 -0.35 2.27 -4.41
CA TRP A 121 -1.20 3.28 -5.03
C TRP A 121 -1.83 4.21 -3.98
N ALA A 122 -2.37 3.64 -2.90
CA ALA A 122 -3.00 4.41 -1.82
C ALA A 122 -2.01 5.32 -1.09
N SER A 123 -0.77 4.86 -0.85
CA SER A 123 0.23 5.61 -0.08
C SER A 123 1.06 6.58 -0.94
N LEU A 124 1.41 6.22 -2.17
CA LEU A 124 2.28 7.02 -3.04
C LEU A 124 1.56 7.53 -4.28
N GLY A 125 0.80 6.67 -4.97
CA GLY A 125 0.13 7.02 -6.23
C GLY A 125 -0.80 8.21 -6.07
N LEU A 126 -1.66 8.18 -5.05
CA LEU A 126 -2.57 9.28 -4.73
C LEU A 126 -1.81 10.58 -4.43
N MET A 127 -0.73 10.52 -3.65
CA MET A 127 0.06 11.70 -3.28
C MET A 127 0.84 12.28 -4.47
N TYR A 128 1.29 11.43 -5.38
CA TYR A 128 1.94 11.84 -6.62
C TYR A 128 0.96 12.51 -7.60
N VAL A 129 -0.23 11.93 -7.80
CA VAL A 129 -1.30 12.53 -8.59
C VAL A 129 -1.66 13.90 -8.03
N ASN A 130 -1.76 14.03 -6.70
CA ASN A 130 -2.00 15.31 -6.05
C ASN A 130 -0.92 16.34 -6.36
N LYS A 131 0.35 15.96 -6.29
CA LYS A 131 1.46 16.86 -6.59
C LYS A 131 1.42 17.34 -8.04
N LYS A 132 1.20 16.43 -9.00
CA LYS A 132 1.30 16.73 -10.44
C LYS A 132 0.05 17.39 -11.03
N VAL A 133 -1.15 16.98 -10.61
CA VAL A 133 -2.42 17.45 -11.21
C VAL A 133 -2.95 18.70 -10.50
N LEU A 134 -2.66 18.84 -9.20
CA LEU A 134 -3.28 19.87 -8.35
C LEU A 134 -2.26 20.83 -7.71
N GLY A 135 -0.99 20.44 -7.60
CA GLY A 135 0.08 21.27 -7.03
C GLY A 135 0.43 22.50 -7.87
N ASP A 136 0.27 22.44 -9.20
CA ASP A 136 0.55 23.58 -10.09
C ASP A 136 -0.60 24.59 -10.21
N ARG A 137 -1.80 24.27 -9.68
CA ARG A 137 -2.98 25.14 -9.78
C ARG A 137 -3.27 25.97 -8.53
N ILE A 138 -2.49 25.81 -7.47
CA ILE A 138 -2.56 26.61 -6.25
C ILE A 138 -1.19 27.27 -6.04
N LYS A 139 -0.89 28.25 -6.89
CA LYS A 139 0.08 29.31 -6.58
C LYS A 139 -0.69 30.53 -6.13
#